data_AF-A0A383VV68-F1
#
_entry.id   AF-A0A383VV68-F1
#
_cell.length_a   1.000
_cell.length_b   1.000
_cell.length_c   1.000
_cell.angle_alpha   90.00
_cell.angle_beta   90.00
_cell.angle_gamma   90.00
#
_symmetry.space_group_name_H-M   'P 1'
#
loop_
_entity.id
_entity.type
_entity.pdbx_description
1 polymer ?
#
loop_
_entity_poly.entity_id
_entity_poly.type
_entity_poly.pdbx_seq_one_letter_code
_entity_poly.pdbx_strand_id
1 'polypeptide(L)'
;MTMKIVAFVAVCILALCWVQLASASEVDSEVGTQMKWSKRPRVRVRKELRSLTQAEYSLLVSGLSTMLSVPTSQGQALYGKQYKAYDYFIVKHAVSVNDPRGDQGHAGSNFMTFHRAWLLELELSLLSVVPELRALPYWDITLENSKGGRYFNTPNYIFSSRWAGSLDSSAADNFAVKDGLFGWRQVGKFNWEVYGEYRRSTTAR
;
A
#
# COMPACT_ATOMS: atom_id res chain seq x y z
N MET A 1 9.43 12.89 29.68
CA MET A 1 8.87 11.56 29.36
C MET A 1 8.47 11.57 27.89
N THR A 2 9.44 11.30 27.02
CA THR A 2 9.37 11.63 25.59
C THR A 2 9.13 10.34 24.81
N MET A 3 7.89 10.13 24.41
CA MET A 3 7.45 8.93 23.70
C MET A 3 7.98 8.97 22.26
N LYS A 4 8.91 8.06 21.95
CA LYS A 4 9.51 7.89 20.63
C LYS A 4 8.46 7.31 19.68
N ILE A 5 7.78 8.18 18.93
CA ILE A 5 6.99 7.79 17.74
C ILE A 5 7.95 7.78 16.55
N VAL A 6 8.76 6.73 16.44
CA VAL A 6 9.51 6.41 15.23
C VAL A 6 9.45 4.90 15.11
N ALA A 7 8.89 4.41 13.98
CA ALA A 7 8.59 3.01 13.65
C ALA A 7 7.16 2.52 13.96
N PHE A 8 6.15 3.01 13.22
CA PHE A 8 4.92 2.21 13.01
C PHE A 8 4.26 2.37 11.63
N VAL A 9 4.74 3.25 10.75
CA VAL A 9 4.14 3.42 9.40
C VAL A 9 4.65 2.39 8.37
N ALA A 10 5.66 1.58 8.72
CA ALA A 10 6.18 0.52 7.84
C ALA A 10 5.46 -0.84 7.96
N VAL A 11 4.54 -1.02 8.92
CA VAL A 11 3.94 -2.34 9.22
C VAL A 11 2.54 -2.53 8.64
N CYS A 12 1.80 -1.47 8.31
CA CYS A 12 0.41 -1.60 7.84
C CYS A 12 0.24 -1.81 6.32
N ILE A 13 1.30 -1.77 5.50
CA ILE A 13 1.22 -1.98 4.05
C ILE A 13 1.14 -3.48 3.67
N LEU A 14 1.19 -4.38 4.65
CA LEU A 14 2.05 -5.54 4.46
C LEU A 14 1.59 -6.83 5.15
N ALA A 15 0.41 -6.85 5.76
CA ALA A 15 -0.22 -8.08 6.19
C ALA A 15 -1.72 -7.97 5.88
N LEU A 16 -2.25 -8.93 5.11
CA LEU A 16 -3.62 -9.46 5.21
C LEU A 16 -3.84 -10.43 4.04
N CYS A 17 -3.50 -11.69 4.27
CA CYS A 17 -3.94 -12.81 3.45
C CYS A 17 -5.02 -13.58 4.24
N TRP A 18 -5.93 -14.23 3.50
CA TRP A 18 -7.08 -15.07 3.89
C TRP A 18 -8.44 -14.37 4.07
N VAL A 19 -9.20 -14.30 2.96
CA VAL A 19 -10.52 -14.93 2.89
C VAL A 19 -10.58 -15.70 1.57
N GLN A 20 -10.76 -17.01 1.70
CA GLN A 20 -10.95 -17.96 0.61
C GLN A 20 -12.31 -17.72 -0.05
N LEU A 21 -12.32 -17.36 -1.33
CA LEU A 21 -13.45 -17.60 -2.23
C LEU A 21 -12.90 -17.91 -3.62
N ALA A 22 -12.37 -19.14 -3.75
CA ALA A 22 -12.26 -19.82 -5.03
C ALA A 22 -13.30 -20.94 -5.02
N SER A 23 -14.55 -20.61 -5.33
CA SER A 23 -15.47 -21.51 -6.05
C SER A 23 -16.68 -20.72 -6.50
N ALA A 24 -16.71 -20.37 -7.78
CA ALA A 24 -17.97 -20.20 -8.49
C ALA A 24 -17.86 -21.03 -9.76
N SER A 25 -17.85 -22.35 -9.59
CA SER A 25 -18.22 -23.29 -10.64
C SER A 25 -19.61 -23.80 -10.28
N GLU A 26 -20.64 -23.02 -10.62
CA GLU A 26 -21.99 -23.54 -10.72
C GLU A 26 -22.21 -23.96 -12.17
N VAL A 27 -22.44 -25.26 -12.33
CA VAL A 27 -22.94 -25.89 -13.55
C VAL A 27 -24.44 -25.67 -13.53
N ASP A 28 -24.93 -24.68 -14.28
CA ASP A 28 -26.35 -24.57 -14.59
C ASP A 28 -26.57 -25.13 -15.98
N SER A 29 -27.13 -26.34 -16.01
CA SER A 29 -27.75 -26.94 -17.16
C SER A 29 -29.12 -26.29 -17.40
N GLU A 30 -29.36 -25.94 -18.66
CA GLU A 30 -30.66 -25.82 -19.34
C GLU A 30 -31.28 -24.43 -19.60
N VAL A 31 -31.51 -24.23 -20.91
CA VAL A 31 -32.57 -23.46 -21.59
C VAL A 31 -32.36 -21.94 -21.73
N GLY A 32 -31.81 -21.57 -22.89
CA GLY A 32 -32.57 -20.77 -23.84
C GLY A 32 -32.73 -19.27 -23.56
N THR A 33 -31.64 -18.54 -23.35
CA THR A 33 -31.59 -17.12 -23.76
C THR A 33 -30.13 -16.71 -23.93
N GLN A 34 -29.77 -16.21 -25.12
CA GLN A 34 -28.44 -15.65 -25.41
C GLN A 34 -28.29 -14.32 -24.65
N MET A 35 -28.03 -14.42 -23.34
CA MET A 35 -27.51 -13.32 -22.56
C MET A 35 -26.16 -12.94 -23.17
N LYS A 36 -26.10 -11.79 -23.84
CA LYS A 36 -24.84 -11.11 -24.14
C LYS A 36 -24.19 -10.81 -22.80
N TRP A 37 -23.35 -11.71 -22.33
CA TRP A 37 -22.45 -11.46 -21.22
C TRP A 37 -21.55 -10.29 -21.64
N SER A 38 -21.93 -9.08 -21.23
CA SER A 38 -21.01 -7.95 -21.23
C SER A 38 -19.74 -8.43 -20.52
N LYS A 39 -18.57 -8.20 -21.11
CA LYS A 39 -17.28 -8.65 -20.57
C LYS A 39 -17.29 -8.33 -19.07
N ARG A 40 -17.36 -9.37 -18.21
CA ARG A 40 -17.25 -9.18 -16.77
C ARG A 40 -16.00 -8.33 -16.54
N PRO A 41 -16.06 -7.27 -15.70
CA PRO A 41 -14.89 -6.49 -15.36
C PRO A 41 -13.76 -7.46 -15.01
N ARG A 42 -12.59 -7.31 -15.64
CA ARG A 42 -11.48 -8.23 -15.41
C ARG A 42 -11.17 -8.22 -13.91
N VAL A 43 -11.37 -9.36 -13.25
CA VAL A 43 -11.09 -9.52 -11.83
C VAL A 43 -9.62 -9.16 -11.59
N ARG A 44 -9.37 -8.24 -10.66
CA ARG A 44 -8.00 -7.91 -10.22
C ARG A 44 -7.51 -9.00 -9.28
N VAL A 45 -6.32 -9.52 -9.56
CA VAL A 45 -5.67 -10.57 -8.76
C VAL A 45 -4.43 -9.97 -8.14
N ARG A 46 -4.44 -9.81 -6.81
CA ARG A 46 -3.27 -9.37 -6.05
C ARG A 46 -2.30 -10.54 -5.92
N LYS A 47 -1.05 -10.35 -6.35
CA LYS A 47 0.01 -11.36 -6.30
C LYS A 47 0.89 -11.16 -5.08
N GLU A 48 1.52 -12.24 -4.63
CA GLU A 48 2.60 -12.15 -3.65
C GLU A 48 3.77 -11.37 -4.26
N LEU A 49 4.34 -10.42 -3.54
CA LEU A 49 5.35 -9.48 -4.03
C LEU A 49 6.55 -10.17 -4.68
N ARG A 50 7.03 -11.28 -4.10
CA ARG A 50 8.20 -12.04 -4.57
C ARG A 50 7.84 -12.98 -5.73
N SER A 51 6.55 -13.11 -6.08
CA SER A 51 6.08 -13.80 -7.28
C SER A 51 5.94 -12.87 -8.50
N LEU A 52 6.14 -11.55 -8.33
CA LEU A 52 6.15 -10.62 -9.44
C LEU A 52 7.33 -10.91 -10.38
N THR A 53 7.07 -10.80 -11.68
CA THR A 53 8.14 -10.74 -12.67
C THR A 53 8.96 -9.45 -12.48
N GLN A 54 10.18 -9.42 -13.03
CA GLN A 54 11.00 -8.21 -12.99
C GLN A 54 10.28 -7.00 -13.60
N ALA A 55 9.54 -7.21 -14.70
CA ALA A 55 8.76 -6.16 -15.35
C ALA A 55 7.62 -5.64 -14.46
N GLU A 56 6.86 -6.53 -13.82
CA GLU A 56 5.81 -6.14 -12.87
C GLU A 56 6.39 -5.39 -11.66
N TYR A 57 7.54 -5.84 -11.15
CA TYR A 57 8.20 -5.14 -10.05
C TYR A 57 8.69 -3.75 -10.47
N SER A 58 9.27 -3.60 -11.66
CA SER A 58 9.66 -2.28 -12.19
C SER A 58 8.47 -1.34 -12.34
N LEU A 59 7.28 -1.84 -12.74
CA LEU A 59 6.05 -1.04 -12.77
C LEU A 59 5.64 -0.59 -11.36
N LEU A 60 5.70 -1.47 -10.37
CA LEU A 60 5.42 -1.14 -8.97
C LEU A 60 6.35 -0.01 -8.48
N VAL A 61 7.65 -0.18 -8.68
CA VAL A 61 8.67 0.81 -8.28
C VAL A 61 8.41 2.15 -8.97
N SER A 62 8.20 2.16 -10.29
CA SER A 62 7.96 3.38 -11.06
C SER A 62 6.67 4.10 -10.63
N GLY A 63 5.59 3.34 -10.41
CA GLY A 63 4.32 3.89 -9.97
C GLY A 63 4.42 4.52 -8.58
N LEU A 64 5.04 3.83 -7.63
CA LEU A 64 5.27 4.35 -6.29
C LEU A 64 6.20 5.57 -6.30
N SER A 65 7.29 5.54 -7.06
CA SER A 65 8.18 6.70 -7.21
C SER A 65 7.45 7.91 -7.77
N THR A 66 6.56 7.72 -8.75
CA THR A 66 5.73 8.81 -9.28
C THR A 66 4.81 9.37 -8.20
N MET A 67 4.13 8.50 -7.44
CA MET A 67 3.27 8.92 -6.33
C MET A 67 4.03 9.68 -5.24
N LEU A 68 5.29 9.33 -5.01
CA LEU A 68 6.16 9.98 -4.04
C LEU A 68 6.68 11.36 -4.51
N SER A 69 6.72 11.61 -5.82
CA SER A 69 7.34 12.81 -6.41
C SER A 69 6.34 13.81 -6.97
N VAL A 70 5.18 13.37 -7.44
CA VAL A 70 4.21 14.24 -8.14
C VAL A 70 3.09 14.67 -7.19
N PRO A 71 2.91 15.99 -6.92
CA PRO A 71 1.81 16.49 -6.09
C PRO A 71 0.43 16.10 -6.63
N THR A 72 -0.57 15.97 -5.75
CA THR A 72 -1.92 15.51 -6.11
C THR A 72 -2.56 16.33 -7.24
N SER A 73 -2.48 17.66 -7.20
CA SER A 73 -3.08 18.52 -8.23
C SER A 73 -2.46 18.28 -9.60
N GLN A 74 -1.12 18.20 -9.68
CA GLN A 74 -0.40 17.92 -10.92
C GLN A 74 -0.69 16.50 -11.41
N GLY A 75 -0.62 15.49 -10.54
CA GLY A 75 -0.85 14.12 -10.95
C GLY A 75 -2.31 13.84 -11.32
N GLN A 76 -3.29 14.57 -10.75
CA GLN A 76 -4.67 14.49 -11.22
C GLN A 76 -4.86 15.05 -12.63
N ALA A 77 -4.08 16.06 -13.02
CA ALA A 77 -4.07 16.57 -14.39
C ALA A 77 -3.43 15.57 -15.38
N LEU A 78 -2.43 14.80 -14.94
CA LEU A 78 -1.69 13.85 -15.79
C LEU A 78 -2.34 12.45 -15.85
N TYR A 79 -2.74 11.91 -14.71
CA TYR A 79 -3.17 10.51 -14.52
C TYR A 79 -4.67 10.39 -14.21
N GLY A 80 -5.37 11.51 -14.11
CA GLY A 80 -6.81 11.57 -13.88
C GLY A 80 -7.21 11.62 -12.40
N LYS A 81 -8.51 11.75 -12.15
CA LYS A 81 -9.07 12.11 -10.83
C LYS A 81 -8.73 11.11 -9.70
N GLN A 82 -8.46 9.85 -10.05
CA GLN A 82 -8.13 8.80 -9.08
C GLN A 82 -6.74 8.97 -8.48
N TYR A 83 -5.84 9.71 -9.13
CA TYR A 83 -4.52 9.97 -8.61
C TYR A 83 -4.55 10.73 -7.29
N LYS A 84 -3.75 10.24 -6.34
CA LYS A 84 -3.41 10.86 -5.06
C LYS A 84 -1.91 10.66 -4.83
N ALA A 85 -1.21 11.73 -4.47
CA ALA A 85 0.19 11.64 -4.07
C ALA A 85 0.35 10.76 -2.81
N TYR A 86 1.54 10.18 -2.61
CA TYR A 86 1.79 9.25 -1.52
C TYR A 86 1.49 9.86 -0.13
N ASP A 87 1.81 11.14 0.05
CA ASP A 87 1.59 11.83 1.33
C ASP A 87 0.09 11.97 1.68
N TYR A 88 -0.82 11.96 0.71
CA TYR A 88 -2.27 11.88 0.97
C TYR A 88 -2.61 10.67 1.83
N PHE A 89 -2.02 9.51 1.51
CA PHE A 89 -2.29 8.25 2.21
C PHE A 89 -1.70 8.23 3.61
N ILE A 90 -0.50 8.80 3.79
CA ILE A 90 0.14 8.99 5.10
C ILE A 90 -0.77 9.86 5.98
N VAL A 91 -1.21 11.01 5.47
CA VAL A 91 -2.01 11.94 6.25
C VAL A 91 -3.40 11.38 6.55
N LYS A 92 -4.04 10.72 5.58
CA LYS A 92 -5.33 10.05 5.80
C LYS A 92 -5.25 9.03 6.94
N HIS A 93 -4.18 8.23 6.97
CA HIS A 93 -3.92 7.27 8.05
C HIS A 93 -3.61 7.98 9.38
N ALA A 94 -2.81 9.06 9.37
CA ALA A 94 -2.50 9.80 10.58
C ALA A 94 -3.76 10.47 11.18
N VAL A 95 -4.61 11.07 10.35
CA VAL A 95 -5.84 11.73 10.79
C VAL A 95 -6.85 10.72 11.33
N SER A 96 -6.95 9.51 10.78
CA SER A 96 -7.87 8.49 11.31
C SER A 96 -7.53 8.06 12.74
N VAL A 97 -6.25 8.10 13.13
CA VAL A 97 -5.81 7.75 14.49
C VAL A 97 -5.93 8.93 15.44
N ASN A 98 -5.67 10.14 14.95
CA ASN A 98 -5.63 11.37 15.75
C ASN A 98 -6.94 12.17 15.69
N ASP A 99 -8.05 11.55 15.30
CA ASP A 99 -9.36 12.20 15.26
C ASP A 99 -9.85 12.48 16.70
N PRO A 100 -10.37 13.69 16.99
CA PRO A 100 -10.87 14.03 18.33
C PRO A 100 -12.04 13.14 18.81
N ARG A 101 -12.71 12.42 17.90
CA ARG A 101 -13.76 11.45 18.22
C ARG A 101 -13.21 10.07 18.61
N GLY A 102 -11.89 9.89 18.59
CA GLY A 102 -11.18 8.66 18.89
C GLY A 102 -10.61 7.98 17.64
N ASP A 103 -9.83 6.92 17.85
CA ASP A 103 -9.18 6.15 16.78
C ASP A 103 -10.22 5.47 15.87
N GLN A 104 -10.22 5.87 14.60
CA GLN A 104 -11.09 5.36 13.54
C GLN A 104 -10.39 4.35 12.63
N GLY A 105 -9.13 4.00 12.92
CA GLY A 105 -8.30 3.16 12.07
C GLY A 105 -7.91 1.82 12.70
N HIS A 106 -7.73 1.72 14.04
CA HIS A 106 -7.14 0.53 14.67
C HIS A 106 -7.97 -0.06 15.80
N ALA A 107 -8.28 0.70 16.85
CA ALA A 107 -8.89 0.18 18.08
C ALA A 107 -10.41 -0.04 17.99
N GLY A 108 -10.93 -0.52 16.87
CA GLY A 108 -12.37 -0.69 16.63
C GLY A 108 -12.72 -1.73 15.58
N SER A 109 -14.02 -2.04 15.48
CA SER A 109 -14.57 -2.99 14.49
C SER A 109 -14.36 -2.55 13.04
N ASN A 110 -14.05 -1.28 12.84
CA ASN A 110 -13.69 -0.66 11.57
C ASN A 110 -12.25 -0.93 11.12
N PHE A 111 -11.38 -1.53 11.93
CA PHE A 111 -9.97 -1.80 11.58
C PHE A 111 -9.83 -2.44 10.18
N MET A 112 -10.55 -3.54 9.97
CA MET A 112 -10.46 -4.32 8.74
C MET A 112 -11.06 -3.59 7.54
N THR A 113 -12.18 -2.89 7.72
CA THR A 113 -12.87 -2.19 6.63
C THR A 113 -12.13 -0.91 6.25
N PHE A 114 -11.58 -0.18 7.22
CA PHE A 114 -10.73 0.98 7.01
C PHE A 114 -9.49 0.64 6.18
N HIS A 115 -8.70 -0.35 6.61
CA HIS A 115 -7.47 -0.72 5.89
C HIS A 115 -7.77 -1.27 4.50
N ARG A 116 -8.86 -2.03 4.34
CA ARG A 116 -9.29 -2.51 3.02
C ARG A 116 -9.65 -1.36 2.07
N ALA A 117 -10.38 -0.35 2.56
CA ALA A 117 -10.74 0.83 1.78
C ALA A 117 -9.52 1.70 1.46
N TRP A 118 -8.62 1.89 2.42
CA TRP A 118 -7.37 2.61 2.24
C TRP A 118 -6.48 1.95 1.19
N LEU A 119 -6.33 0.61 1.23
CA LEU A 119 -5.57 -0.15 0.23
C LEU A 119 -6.22 -0.11 -1.15
N LEU A 120 -7.56 -0.13 -1.24
CA LEU A 120 -8.26 0.01 -2.51
C LEU A 120 -7.99 1.38 -3.13
N GLU A 121 -8.03 2.45 -2.35
CA GLU A 121 -7.74 3.80 -2.85
C GLU A 121 -6.26 3.94 -3.27
N LEU A 122 -5.33 3.37 -2.50
CA LEU A 122 -3.92 3.30 -2.87
C LEU A 122 -3.74 2.56 -4.20
N GLU A 123 -4.38 1.40 -4.36
CA GLU A 123 -4.36 0.62 -5.60
C GLU A 123 -4.92 1.40 -6.78
N LEU A 124 -6.05 2.10 -6.61
CA LEU A 124 -6.64 2.91 -7.69
C LEU A 124 -5.73 4.08 -8.08
N SER A 125 -5.10 4.74 -7.11
CA SER A 125 -4.11 5.78 -7.41
C SER A 125 -2.90 5.20 -8.16
N LEU A 126 -2.35 4.09 -7.69
CA LEU A 126 -1.22 3.43 -8.33
C LEU A 126 -1.54 2.98 -9.76
N LEU A 127 -2.70 2.37 -9.98
CA LEU A 127 -3.14 1.92 -11.30
C LEU A 127 -3.52 3.07 -12.24
N SER A 128 -3.76 4.28 -11.73
CA SER A 128 -3.90 5.48 -12.58
C SER A 128 -2.57 5.90 -13.20
N VAL A 129 -1.44 5.56 -12.54
CA VAL A 129 -0.08 5.82 -13.04
C VAL A 129 0.43 4.66 -13.89
N VAL A 130 0.26 3.42 -13.41
CA VAL A 130 0.78 2.19 -14.03
C VAL A 130 -0.34 1.16 -14.23
N PRO A 131 -1.23 1.35 -15.21
CA PRO A 131 -2.38 0.45 -15.44
C PRO A 131 -1.98 -1.00 -15.77
N GLU A 132 -0.74 -1.23 -16.22
CA GLU A 132 -0.18 -2.54 -16.55
C GLU A 132 0.11 -3.42 -15.32
N LEU A 133 0.26 -2.84 -14.12
CA LEU A 133 0.59 -3.57 -12.88
C LEU A 133 -0.55 -4.52 -12.42
N ARG A 134 -1.74 -4.41 -13.00
CA ARG A 134 -2.98 -5.20 -12.76
C ARG A 134 -3.61 -5.05 -11.37
N ALA A 135 -2.82 -5.09 -10.28
CA ALA A 135 -3.30 -4.95 -8.90
C ALA A 135 -2.15 -4.62 -7.93
N LEU A 136 -2.48 -4.12 -6.74
CA LEU A 136 -1.50 -3.92 -5.66
C LEU A 136 -1.03 -5.30 -5.13
N PRO A 137 0.29 -5.60 -5.11
CA PRO A 137 0.80 -6.85 -4.56
C PRO A 137 0.65 -6.88 -3.03
N TYR A 138 0.73 -8.09 -2.46
CA TYR A 138 0.80 -8.29 -1.01
C TYR A 138 2.12 -8.93 -0.62
N TRP A 139 2.55 -8.76 0.63
CA TRP A 139 3.67 -9.49 1.20
C TRP A 139 3.17 -10.54 2.17
N ASP A 140 3.65 -11.77 1.97
CA ASP A 140 3.40 -12.85 2.92
C ASP A 140 4.47 -12.85 4.01
N ILE A 141 4.13 -12.26 5.17
CA ILE A 141 5.03 -12.20 6.33
C ILE A 141 5.39 -13.57 6.88
N THR A 142 4.58 -14.60 6.63
CA THR A 142 4.83 -15.95 7.17
C THR A 142 6.08 -16.58 6.56
N LEU A 143 6.48 -16.11 5.38
CA LEU A 143 7.66 -16.58 4.66
C LEU A 143 8.97 -15.96 5.19
N GLU A 144 8.91 -15.04 6.14
CA GLU A 144 10.06 -14.26 6.64
C GLU A 144 10.49 -14.60 8.07
N ASN A 145 9.84 -15.59 8.68
CA ASN A 145 10.13 -16.00 10.06
C ASN A 145 11.61 -16.38 10.24
N SER A 146 12.27 -15.85 11.28
CA SER A 146 13.65 -16.20 11.64
C SER A 146 13.81 -17.69 12.00
N LYS A 147 12.71 -18.37 12.36
CA LYS A 147 12.65 -19.81 12.63
C LYS A 147 12.20 -20.61 11.41
N GLY A 148 12.96 -20.51 10.31
CA GLY A 148 12.77 -21.36 9.13
C GLY A 148 11.81 -20.81 8.07
N GLY A 149 11.52 -19.51 8.07
CA GLY A 149 10.83 -18.84 6.98
C GLY A 149 11.62 -18.97 5.67
N ARG A 150 10.91 -19.27 4.57
CA ARG A 150 11.48 -19.55 3.25
C ARG A 150 12.50 -18.51 2.76
N TYR A 151 12.29 -17.24 3.09
CA TYR A 151 13.08 -16.14 2.55
C TYR A 151 13.99 -15.46 3.58
N PHE A 152 13.94 -15.86 4.85
CA PHE A 152 14.81 -15.33 5.89
C PHE A 152 16.29 -15.55 5.53
N ASN A 153 17.10 -14.49 5.59
CA ASN A 153 18.51 -14.48 5.18
C ASN A 153 18.79 -14.92 3.74
N THR A 154 17.81 -14.80 2.84
CA THR A 154 18.01 -15.05 1.39
C THR A 154 18.02 -13.74 0.61
N PRO A 155 18.47 -13.72 -0.66
CA PRO A 155 18.32 -12.55 -1.53
C PRO A 155 16.86 -12.13 -1.79
N ASN A 156 15.87 -12.95 -1.42
CA ASN A 156 14.44 -12.65 -1.54
C ASN A 156 13.82 -12.18 -0.21
N TYR A 157 14.63 -11.96 0.82
CA TYR A 157 14.20 -11.36 2.08
C TYR A 157 13.63 -9.96 1.83
N ILE A 158 12.47 -9.61 2.40
CA ILE A 158 11.84 -8.29 2.16
C ILE A 158 12.77 -7.11 2.52
N PHE A 159 13.62 -7.28 3.53
CA PHE A 159 14.59 -6.28 3.95
C PHE A 159 15.94 -6.49 3.27
N SER A 160 15.90 -6.68 1.95
CA SER A 160 17.07 -6.69 1.08
C SER A 160 17.00 -5.50 0.13
N SER A 161 18.14 -5.17 -0.47
CA SER A 161 18.26 -4.13 -1.49
C SER A 161 17.41 -4.39 -2.74
N ARG A 162 16.95 -5.64 -2.95
CA ARG A 162 16.03 -5.98 -4.04
C ARG A 162 14.63 -5.43 -3.80
N TRP A 163 14.17 -5.41 -2.55
CA TRP A 163 12.78 -5.11 -2.18
C TRP A 163 12.68 -3.78 -1.43
N ALA A 164 12.37 -3.80 -0.13
CA ALA A 164 12.14 -2.58 0.65
C ALA A 164 13.42 -1.81 0.97
N GLY A 165 14.55 -2.51 1.09
CA GLY A 165 15.83 -1.98 1.54
C GLY A 165 16.39 -2.77 2.73
N SER A 166 17.70 -2.81 2.82
CA SER A 166 18.48 -3.51 3.83
C SER A 166 18.36 -2.85 5.21
N LEU A 167 18.48 -3.67 6.25
CA LEU A 167 18.52 -3.22 7.64
C LEU A 167 19.88 -2.65 8.05
N ASP A 168 20.81 -2.51 7.09
CA ASP A 168 22.18 -2.05 7.33
C ASP A 168 22.23 -0.51 7.50
N SER A 169 21.59 -0.02 8.56
CA SER A 169 21.61 1.40 8.95
C SER A 169 22.15 1.54 10.38
N SER A 170 22.79 2.68 10.64
CA SER A 170 23.44 2.95 11.92
C SER A 170 22.89 4.21 12.59
N ALA A 171 23.25 4.44 13.85
CA ALA A 171 22.97 5.70 14.53
C ALA A 171 23.60 6.90 13.80
N ALA A 172 24.75 6.71 13.14
CA ALA A 172 25.38 7.75 12.31
C ALA A 172 24.53 8.10 11.08
N ASP A 173 23.76 7.13 10.56
CA ASP A 173 22.82 7.31 9.45
C ASP A 173 21.43 7.79 9.92
N ASN A 174 21.24 8.10 11.21
CA ASN A 174 19.92 8.29 11.82
C ASN A 174 18.95 7.12 11.56
N PHE A 175 19.49 5.90 11.42
CA PHE A 175 18.75 4.69 11.04
C PHE A 175 18.02 4.79 9.69
N ALA A 176 18.44 5.68 8.79
CA ALA A 176 17.85 5.81 7.47
C ALA A 176 18.12 4.56 6.60
N VAL A 177 17.11 4.15 5.83
CA VAL A 177 17.26 3.11 4.80
C VAL A 177 18.09 3.69 3.65
N LYS A 178 19.10 2.93 3.16
CA LYS A 178 20.09 3.42 2.20
C LYS A 178 19.97 2.81 0.79
N ASP A 179 19.21 1.73 0.64
CA ASP A 179 19.04 1.02 -0.64
C ASP A 179 17.59 0.54 -0.83
N GLY A 180 17.35 -0.24 -1.89
CA GLY A 180 16.02 -0.74 -2.23
C GLY A 180 15.05 0.37 -2.66
N LEU A 181 13.76 0.05 -2.65
CA LEU A 181 12.70 0.95 -3.10
C LEU A 181 12.69 2.29 -2.34
N PHE A 182 13.08 2.28 -1.07
CA PHE A 182 12.99 3.46 -0.21
C PHE A 182 14.34 4.15 0.05
N GLY A 183 15.46 3.58 -0.42
CA GLY A 183 16.80 4.12 -0.15
C GLY A 183 17.07 5.52 -0.70
N TRP A 184 16.37 5.93 -1.76
CA TRP A 184 16.53 7.25 -2.37
C TRP A 184 15.70 8.35 -1.70
N ARG A 185 14.68 8.01 -0.89
CA ARG A 185 13.81 8.99 -0.22
C ARG A 185 14.04 8.94 1.28
N GLN A 186 14.75 9.93 1.80
CA GLN A 186 14.81 10.13 3.25
C GLN A 186 13.43 10.53 3.78
N VAL A 187 12.99 9.87 4.86
CA VAL A 187 11.75 10.22 5.53
C VAL A 187 11.96 11.58 6.21
N GLY A 188 11.33 12.61 5.65
CA GLY A 188 11.29 13.94 6.27
C GLY A 188 10.62 13.87 7.64
N LYS A 189 11.01 14.78 8.55
CA LYS A 189 10.28 14.94 9.82
C LYS A 189 8.85 15.35 9.51
N PHE A 190 7.89 14.67 10.15
CA PHE A 190 6.49 15.04 10.03
C PHE A 190 6.31 16.53 10.42
N ASN A 191 5.65 17.31 9.57
CA ASN A 191 5.38 18.73 9.82
C ASN A 191 3.87 18.98 9.74
N TRP A 192 3.27 19.34 10.89
CA TRP A 192 1.83 19.60 10.99
C TRP A 192 1.37 20.87 10.25
N GLU A 193 2.28 21.82 9.97
CA GLU A 193 1.99 23.01 9.17
C GLU A 193 1.81 22.63 7.70
N VAL A 194 2.68 21.74 7.19
CA VAL A 194 2.62 21.23 5.81
C VAL A 194 1.36 20.38 5.59
N TYR A 195 0.91 19.66 6.61
CA TYR A 195 -0.26 18.77 6.53
C TYR A 195 -1.53 19.35 7.18
N GLY A 196 -1.49 20.61 7.64
CA GLY A 196 -2.57 21.25 8.37
C GLY A 196 -3.86 21.38 7.56
N GLU A 197 -3.76 21.38 6.22
CA GLU A 197 -4.92 21.40 5.32
C GLU A 197 -5.84 20.19 5.50
N TYR A 198 -5.28 19.03 5.82
CA TYR A 198 -6.03 17.79 6.05
C TYR A 198 -6.71 17.73 7.43
N ARG A 199 -6.38 18.65 8.35
CA ARG A 199 -7.06 18.78 9.64
C ARG A 199 -8.39 19.50 9.50
N ARG A 200 -8.54 20.40 8.53
CA ARG A 200 -9.71 21.29 8.40
C ARG A 200 -11.02 20.57 8.04
N SER A 201 -10.98 19.29 7.67
CA SER A 201 -12.19 18.48 7.45
C SER A 201 -12.85 17.99 8.75
N THR A 202 -12.27 18.22 9.94
CA THR A 202 -12.87 17.83 11.23
C THR A 202 -13.51 18.99 12.00
N THR A 203 -13.36 20.24 11.54
CA THR A 203 -13.96 21.43 12.16
C THR A 203 -15.31 21.85 11.56
N ALA A 204 -15.89 21.05 10.67
CA ALA A 204 -17.26 21.25 10.18
C ALA A 204 -18.24 20.38 10.98
N ARG A 205 -18.56 20.82 12.20
CA ARG A 205 -19.83 20.53 12.90
C ARG A 205 -20.20 21.73 13.75
#